data_AF-A0A6N7A9V3-F1
#
_entry.id   AF-A0A6N7A9V3-F1
#
_cell.length_a   1.000
_cell.length_b   1.000
_cell.length_c   1.000
_cell.angle_alpha   90.00
_cell.angle_beta   90.00
_cell.angle_gamma   90.00
#
_symmetry.space_group_name_H-M   'P 1'
#
loop_
_entity.id
_entity.type
_entity.pdbx_description
1 polymer ?
#
loop_
_entity_poly.entity_id
_entity_poly.type
_entity_poly.pdbx_seq_one_letter_code
_entity_poly.pdbx_strand_id
1 'polypeptide(L)' 'MNAITLKNIPDDLYAQLKQSAQVNRRSVNSEIIFCIERAVRSRKADVEGFLSTARTLREKTAAYSVTDAEFSRAKTDGRP' A
#
# COMPACT_ATOMS: atom_id res chain seq x y z
N MET A 1 -27.04 1.26 8.04
CA MET A 1 -26.17 2.40 7.76
C MET A 1 -25.37 2.67 9.02
N ASN A 2 -24.04 2.57 8.95
CA ASN A 2 -23.19 2.76 10.12
C ASN A 2 -22.50 4.11 9.96
N ALA A 3 -22.76 5.03 10.89
CA ALA A 3 -22.15 6.35 10.91
C ALA A 3 -21.33 6.49 12.18
N ILE A 4 -20.14 7.09 12.06
CA ILE A 4 -19.26 7.42 13.18
C ILE A 4 -19.06 8.92 13.14
N THR A 5 -19.36 9.59 14.26
CA THR A 5 -19.11 11.02 14.42
C THR A 5 -17.84 11.20 15.23
N LEU A 6 -16.83 11.82 14.62
CA LEU A 6 -15.61 12.23 15.30
C LEU A 6 -15.79 13.67 15.79
N LYS A 7 -15.68 13.88 17.10
CA LYS A 7 -15.71 15.21 17.73
C LYS A 7 -14.32 15.57 18.25
N ASN A 8 -14.03 16.86 18.36
CA ASN A 8 -12.77 17.39 18.92
C ASN A 8 -11.52 16.93 18.15
N ILE A 9 -11.59 16.89 16.81
CA ILE A 9 -10.40 16.67 15.99
C ILE A 9 -9.53 17.93 16.10
N PRO A 10 -8.25 17.82 16.49
CA PRO A 10 -7.33 18.95 16.48
C PRO A 10 -7.24 19.60 15.10
N ASP A 11 -7.20 20.94 15.04
CA ASP A 11 -7.25 21.68 13.78
C ASP A 11 -6.08 21.35 12.85
N ASP A 12 -4.90 21.09 13.42
CA ASP A 12 -3.70 20.65 12.70
C ASP A 12 -3.91 19.28 12.05
N LEU A 13 -4.52 18.34 12.78
CA LEU A 13 -4.84 17.01 12.25
C LEU A 13 -5.90 17.08 11.15
N TYR A 14 -6.92 17.93 11.32
CA TYR A 14 -7.93 18.15 10.28
C TYR A 14 -7.32 18.76 9.01
N ALA A 15 -6.40 19.71 9.14
CA ALA A 15 -5.68 20.30 8.02
C ALA A 15 -4.85 19.26 7.25
N GLN A 16 -4.13 18.39 7.96
CA GLN A 16 -3.37 17.28 7.36
C GLN A 16 -4.29 16.30 6.61
N LEU A 17 -5.43 15.93 7.20
CA LEU A 17 -6.42 15.07 6.54
C LEU A 17 -6.96 15.70 5.26
N LYS A 18 -7.27 17.01 5.29
CA LYS A 18 -7.76 17.74 4.13
C LYS A 18 -6.73 17.79 3.00
N GLN A 19 -5.46 18.01 3.33
CA GLN A 19 -4.36 17.98 2.38
C GLN A 19 -4.20 16.59 1.75
N SER A 20 -4.19 15.53 2.57
CA SER A 20 -4.10 14.14 2.09
C SER A 20 -5.26 13.79 1.16
N ALA A 21 -6.49 14.17 1.54
CA ALA A 21 -7.68 13.97 0.73
C ALA A 21 -7.57 14.67 -0.65
N GLN A 22 -7.05 15.90 -0.69
CA GLN A 22 -6.84 16.63 -1.94
C GLN A 22 -5.79 15.95 -2.84
N VAL A 23 -4.66 15.51 -2.26
CA VAL A 23 -3.62 14.78 -2.98
C VAL A 23 -4.17 13.47 -3.57
N ASN A 24 -4.97 12.74 -2.79
CA ASN A 24 -5.57 11.47 -3.21
C ASN A 24 -6.83 11.65 -4.07
N ARG A 25 -7.24 12.89 -4.38
CA ARG A 25 -8.48 13.24 -5.12
C ARG A 25 -9.73 12.60 -4.53
N ARG A 26 -9.83 12.62 -3.19
CA ARG A 26 -10.92 12.01 -2.41
C ARG A 26 -11.58 13.06 -1.52
N SER A 27 -12.82 12.79 -1.09
CA SER A 27 -13.45 13.56 -0.02
C SER A 27 -12.74 13.29 1.32
N VAL A 28 -12.81 14.24 2.26
CA VAL A 28 -12.26 14.04 3.61
C VAL A 28 -12.88 12.82 4.30
N ASN A 29 -14.17 12.57 4.09
CA ASN A 29 -14.84 11.39 4.62
C ASN A 29 -14.24 10.09 4.06
N SER A 30 -14.05 10.03 2.74
CA SER A 30 -13.43 8.88 2.08
C SER A 30 -11.98 8.67 2.53
N GLU A 31 -11.25 9.75 2.79
CA GLU A 31 -9.89 9.69 3.33
C GLU A 31 -9.88 9.14 4.77
N ILE A 32 -10.78 9.59 5.63
CA ILE A 32 -10.92 9.07 7.01
C ILE A 32 -11.24 7.57 6.98
N ILE A 33 -12.17 7.14 6.13
CA ILE A 33 -12.49 5.73 5.95
C ILE A 33 -11.24 4.96 5.51
N PHE A 34 -10.49 5.48 4.52
CA PHE A 34 -9.25 4.86 4.06
C PHE A 34 -8.19 4.76 5.17
N CYS A 35 -8.01 5.81 5.98
CA CYS A 35 -7.10 5.80 7.12
C CYS A 35 -7.50 4.74 8.16
N ILE A 36 -8.79 4.63 8.47
CA ILE A 36 -9.33 3.61 9.39
C ILE A 36 -9.13 2.21 8.80
N GLU A 37 -9.47 1.99 7.53
CA GLU A 37 -9.25 0.73 6.85
C GLU A 37 -7.78 0.34 6.87
N ARG A 38 -6.86 1.27 6.57
CA ARG A 38 -5.43 1.03 6.62
C ARG A 38 -4.97 0.65 8.01
N ALA A 39 -5.42 1.36 9.05
CA ALA A 39 -5.04 1.09 10.43
C ALA A 39 -5.59 -0.25 10.95
N VAL A 40 -6.81 -0.62 10.58
CA VAL A 40 -7.46 -1.87 11.00
C VAL A 40 -6.94 -3.06 10.20
N ARG A 41 -6.78 -2.93 8.88
CA ARG A 41 -6.21 -3.98 8.02
C ARG A 41 -4.73 -4.19 8.30
N SER A 42 -3.97 -3.14 8.64
CA SER A 42 -2.56 -3.29 9.06
C SER A 42 -2.40 -4.15 10.31
N ARG A 43 -3.44 -4.34 11.14
CA ARG A 43 -3.40 -5.25 12.30
C ARG A 43 -3.69 -6.71 11.95
N LYS A 44 -4.38 -6.97 10.84
CA LYS A 44 -4.47 -8.33 10.27
C LYS A 44 -3.47 -8.40 9.14
N ALA A 45 -2.20 -8.65 9.46
CA ALA A 45 -1.31 -9.21 8.48
C ALA A 45 -2.01 -10.46 7.93
N ASP A 46 -2.56 -10.35 6.72
CA ASP A 46 -3.14 -11.48 6.01
C ASP A 46 -1.97 -12.33 5.54
N VAL A 47 -1.40 -13.08 6.49
CA VAL A 47 -0.23 -13.93 6.27
C VAL A 47 -0.52 -14.88 5.12
N GLU A 48 -1.75 -15.39 5.04
CA GLU A 48 -2.16 -16.32 4.00
C GLU A 48 -2.26 -15.64 2.63
N GLY A 49 -2.88 -14.45 2.54
CA GLY A 49 -2.91 -13.66 1.30
C GLY A 49 -1.52 -13.21 0.84
N PHE A 50 -0.64 -12.85 1.78
CA PHE A 50 0.76 -12.51 1.48
C PHE A 50 1.54 -13.73 0.97
N LEU A 51 1.41 -14.88 1.62
CA LEU A 51 2.04 -16.12 1.18
C LEU A 51 1.51 -16.58 -0.18
N SER A 52 0.21 -16.44 -0.44
CA SER A 52 -0.41 -16.72 -1.74
C SER A 52 0.18 -15.84 -2.83
N THR A 53 0.22 -14.52 -2.61
CA THR A 53 0.84 -13.56 -3.56
C THR A 53 2.31 -13.88 -3.82
N ALA A 54 3.06 -14.22 -2.77
CA ALA A 54 4.47 -14.59 -2.89
C ALA A 54 4.68 -15.92 -3.64
N ARG A 55 3.75 -16.88 -3.54
CA ARG A 55 3.78 -18.12 -4.34
C ARG A 55 3.51 -17.84 -5.81
N THR A 56 2.44 -17.10 -6.13
CA THR A 56 2.13 -16.72 -7.52
C THR A 56 3.28 -15.94 -8.17
N LEU A 57 3.95 -15.06 -7.43
CA LEU A 57 5.11 -14.33 -7.96
C LEU A 57 6.29 -15.28 -8.24
N ARG A 58 6.55 -16.24 -7.34
CA ARG A 58 7.59 -17.25 -7.55
C ARG A 58 7.29 -18.17 -8.72
N GLU A 59 6.04 -18.55 -8.95
CA GLU A 59 5.65 -19.36 -10.12
C GLU A 59 5.94 -18.63 -11.42
N LYS A 60 5.69 -17.31 -11.48
CA LYS A 60 5.98 -16.48 -12.67
C LYS A 60 7.47 -16.45 -13.02
N THR A 61 8.36 -16.56 -12.04
CA THR A 61 9.81 -16.55 -12.25
C THR A 61 10.46 -17.93 -12.05
N ALA A 62 9.68 -18.98 -11.78
CA ALA A 62 10.20 -20.32 -11.48
C ALA A 62 10.98 -20.93 -12.65
N ALA A 63 10.63 -20.56 -13.89
CA ALA A 63 11.32 -21.01 -15.09
C ALA A 63 12.61 -20.24 -15.40
N TYR A 64 12.88 -19.12 -14.72
CA TYR A 64 14.04 -18.27 -14.99
C TYR A 64 14.73 -17.84 -13.70
N SER A 65 15.71 -18.63 -13.27
CA SER A 65 16.62 -18.26 -12.19
C SER A 65 17.65 -17.27 -12.70
N VAL A 66 17.55 -16.02 -12.25
CA VAL A 66 18.56 -15.00 -12.57
C VAL A 66 19.83 -15.31 -11.78
N THR A 67 20.93 -15.57 -12.49
CA THR A 67 22.24 -15.73 -11.86
C THR A 67 22.81 -14.36 -11.47
N ASP A 68 23.72 -14.34 -10.49
CA ASP A 68 24.36 -13.10 -10.03
C ASP A 68 25.14 -12.39 -11.17
N ALA A 69 25.70 -13.19 -12.09
CA ALA A 69 26.37 -12.68 -13.29
C ALA A 69 25.39 -11.98 -14.26
N GLU A 70 24.23 -12.60 -14.54
CA GLU A 70 23.19 -11.99 -15.38
C GLU A 70 22.61 -10.72 -14.75
N PHE A 71 22.38 -10.73 -13.43
CA PHE A 71 21.93 -9.56 -12.70
C PHE A 71 22.95 -8.41 -12.76
N SER A 72 24.24 -8.74 -12.65
CA SER A 72 25.33 -7.76 -12.74
C SER A 72 25.48 -7.17 -14.13
N ARG A 73 25.29 -7.97 -15.17
CA ARG A 73 25.28 -7.50 -16.55
C ARG A 73 24.08 -6.58 -16.80
N ALA A 74 22.87 -6.97 -16.38
CA ALA A 74 21.66 -6.16 -16.51
C ALA A 74 21.73 -4.81 -15.78
N LYS A 75 22.41 -4.74 -14.62
CA LYS A 75 22.68 -3.46 -13.94
C LYS A 75 23.56 -2.53 -14.80
N THR A 76 24.57 -3.10 -15.45
CA THR A 76 25.57 -2.36 -16.25
C THR A 76 24.99 -1.90 -17.59
N ASP A 77 24.15 -2.73 -18.21
CA ASP A 77 23.50 -2.44 -19.49
C ASP A 77 22.47 -1.29 -19.38
N GLY A 78 22.05 -0.93 -18.17
CA GLY A 78 21.13 0.17 -17.91
C GLY A 78 19.72 -0.08 -18.47
N ARG A 79 18.91 0.98 -18.54
CA ARG A 79 17.65 0.97 -19.29
C ARG A 79 17.86 1.75 -20.58
N PRO A 80 17.45 1.25 -21.76
CA PRO A 80 17.40 2.08 -22.96
C PRO A 80 16.44 3.27 -22.77
#